data_AF-A0A537CH06-F1
#
_entry.id   AF-A0A537CH06-F1
#
_cell.length_a   1.000
_cell.length_b   1.000
_cell.length_c   1.000
_cell.angle_alpha   90.00
_cell.angle_beta   90.00
_cell.angle_gamma   90.00
#
_symmetry.space_group_name_H-M   'P 1'
#
loop_
_entity.id
_entity.type
_entity.pdbx_description
1 polymer ?
#
loop_
_entity_poly.entity_id
_entity_poly.type
_entity_poly.pdbx_seq_one_letter_code
_entity_poly.pdbx_strand_id
1 'polypeptide(L)'
;PAIEESIFNGVPINVTLLFSREQYVAAAEAYLRGIERRITAKRDPRVASVASLFVSRWDKAVSDRAPPELRNRLGIAIAGRTYRAYRELLASARWRKLAAVGARPQRLLWGSTGTKDPKASDTLYVEALAAPDTIDTMPEKTLRAFAEHGEIRGVMAEDGGDSEAVLARFAKAGIDTDALATQLQRDGAQAFVKSWQELMTRIAEKSDALVHAG
;
A
#
# COMPACT_ATOMS: atom_id res chain seq x y z
N PRO A 1 0.50 -12.34 15.88
CA PRO A 1 0.80 -12.27 14.43
C PRO A 1 2.19 -11.67 14.19
N ALA A 2 2.84 -11.96 13.06
CA ALA A 2 4.24 -11.54 12.81
C ALA A 2 4.44 -10.01 12.90
N ILE A 3 3.54 -9.21 12.33
CA ILE A 3 3.57 -7.73 12.41
C ILE A 3 3.66 -7.26 13.86
N GLU A 4 2.74 -7.72 14.70
CA GLU A 4 2.66 -7.32 16.11
C GLU A 4 3.93 -7.73 16.88
N GLU A 5 4.45 -8.93 16.61
CA GLU A 5 5.64 -9.44 17.28
C GLU A 5 6.91 -8.70 16.87
N SER A 6 7.07 -8.39 15.57
CA SER A 6 8.17 -7.55 15.08
C SER A 6 8.14 -6.16 15.72
N ILE A 7 6.95 -5.53 15.76
CA ILE A 7 6.79 -4.22 16.40
C ILE A 7 7.12 -4.34 17.89
N PHE A 8 6.59 -5.32 18.61
CA PHE A 8 6.89 -5.53 20.03
C PHE A 8 8.40 -5.67 20.30
N ASN A 9 9.13 -6.33 19.42
CA ASN A 9 10.59 -6.49 19.49
C ASN A 9 11.38 -5.25 19.02
N GLY A 10 10.69 -4.20 18.57
CA GLY A 10 11.31 -2.92 18.20
C GLY A 10 11.86 -2.89 16.78
N VAL A 11 11.45 -3.85 15.94
CA VAL A 11 11.89 -3.95 14.55
C VAL A 11 10.98 -3.05 13.69
N PRO A 12 11.53 -2.04 12.99
CA PRO A 12 10.76 -1.28 12.02
C PRO A 12 10.34 -2.16 10.84
N ILE A 13 9.08 -2.05 10.40
CA ILE A 13 8.56 -2.89 9.32
C ILE A 13 7.83 -2.08 8.26
N ASN A 14 8.00 -2.49 7.01
CA ASN A 14 7.09 -2.16 5.91
C ASN A 14 6.13 -3.33 5.72
N VAL A 15 4.85 -3.13 6.05
CA VAL A 15 3.79 -4.10 5.73
C VAL A 15 3.44 -3.92 4.26
N THR A 16 3.61 -4.97 3.45
CA THR A 16 3.41 -4.92 1.99
C THR A 16 2.26 -5.81 1.52
N LEU A 17 1.94 -5.76 0.22
CA LEU A 17 0.86 -6.52 -0.41
C LEU A 17 -0.50 -6.28 0.25
N LEU A 18 -0.77 -5.02 0.64
CA LEU A 18 -2.10 -4.57 1.01
C LEU A 18 -2.82 -4.12 -0.25
N PHE A 19 -4.02 -4.62 -0.45
CA PHE A 19 -4.88 -4.33 -1.59
C PHE A 19 -6.20 -3.73 -1.15
N SER A 20 -6.69 -3.99 0.07
CA SER A 20 -7.95 -3.42 0.56
C SER A 20 -7.81 -2.64 1.87
N ARG A 21 -8.85 -1.85 2.17
CA ARG A 21 -9.03 -1.17 3.46
C ARG A 21 -9.00 -2.18 4.61
N GLU A 22 -9.62 -3.34 4.46
CA GLU A 22 -9.72 -4.37 5.50
C GLU A 22 -8.35 -4.96 5.81
N GLN A 23 -7.53 -5.22 4.78
CA GLN A 23 -6.14 -5.66 4.96
C GLN A 23 -5.30 -4.58 5.64
N TYR A 24 -5.48 -3.31 5.26
CA TYR A 24 -4.85 -2.18 5.94
C TYR A 24 -5.25 -2.10 7.42
N VAL A 25 -6.54 -2.14 7.73
CA VAL A 25 -7.06 -2.08 9.12
C VAL A 25 -6.48 -3.23 9.95
N ALA A 26 -6.44 -4.45 9.41
CA ALA A 26 -5.84 -5.59 10.10
C ALA A 26 -4.33 -5.37 10.41
N ALA A 27 -3.59 -4.78 9.47
CA ALA A 27 -2.18 -4.44 9.66
C ALA A 27 -1.97 -3.33 10.70
N ALA A 28 -2.78 -2.27 10.64
CA ALA A 28 -2.76 -1.15 11.58
C ALA A 28 -3.12 -1.63 13.00
N GLU A 29 -4.11 -2.50 13.14
CA GLU A 29 -4.49 -3.10 14.42
C GLU A 29 -3.36 -3.93 15.02
N ALA A 30 -2.65 -4.72 14.21
CA ALA A 30 -1.47 -5.46 14.66
C ALA A 30 -0.32 -4.52 15.07
N TYR A 31 -0.14 -3.40 14.36
CA TYR A 31 0.82 -2.36 14.73
C TYR A 31 0.49 -1.75 16.10
N LEU A 32 -0.76 -1.30 16.30
CA LEU A 32 -1.21 -0.69 17.56
C LEU A 32 -1.02 -1.63 18.75
N ARG A 33 -1.43 -2.91 18.63
CA ARG A 33 -1.21 -3.91 19.68
C ARG A 33 0.27 -4.11 20.00
N GLY A 34 1.14 -4.07 19.00
CA GLY A 34 2.59 -4.17 19.18
C GLY A 34 3.14 -3.00 20.00
N ILE A 35 2.70 -1.78 19.70
CA ILE A 35 3.08 -0.57 20.46
C ILE A 35 2.52 -0.60 21.89
N GLU A 36 1.27 -0.98 22.06
CA GLU A 36 0.63 -1.13 23.38
C GLU A 36 1.38 -2.13 24.26
N ARG A 37 1.75 -3.29 23.71
CA ARG A 37 2.58 -4.28 24.40
C ARG A 37 3.93 -3.72 24.83
N ARG A 38 4.57 -2.87 24.01
CA ARG A 38 5.84 -2.22 24.39
C ARG A 38 5.68 -1.27 25.55
N ILE A 39 4.64 -0.43 25.52
CA ILE A 39 4.36 0.52 26.60
C ILE A 39 4.12 -0.22 27.91
N THR A 40 3.29 -1.26 27.90
CA THR A 40 3.05 -2.12 29.09
C THR A 40 4.35 -2.76 29.59
N ALA A 41 5.23 -3.19 28.69
CA ALA A 41 6.55 -3.74 29.02
C ALA A 41 7.60 -2.66 29.35
N LYS A 42 7.21 -1.38 29.46
CA LYS A 42 8.10 -0.24 29.72
C LYS A 42 9.26 -0.11 28.71
N ARG A 43 9.01 -0.49 27.44
CA ARG A 43 9.92 -0.34 26.30
C ARG A 43 9.59 0.92 25.51
N ASP A 44 10.59 1.46 24.80
CA ASP A 44 10.41 2.67 23.95
C ASP A 44 9.32 2.44 22.88
N PRO A 45 8.22 3.21 22.85
CA PRO A 45 7.16 3.06 21.85
C PRO A 45 7.54 3.57 20.44
N ARG A 46 8.73 4.15 20.24
CA ARG A 46 9.15 4.70 18.95
C ARG A 46 9.62 3.65 17.94
N VAL A 47 8.68 2.87 17.41
CA VAL A 47 8.94 1.91 16.32
C VAL A 47 8.31 2.42 15.03
N ALA A 48 9.14 2.70 14.02
CA ALA A 48 8.68 3.18 12.72
C ALA A 48 7.99 2.05 11.93
N SER A 49 6.93 2.38 11.20
CA SER A 49 6.30 1.44 10.29
C SER A 49 5.59 2.16 9.15
N VAL A 50 5.42 1.46 8.04
CA VAL A 50 4.58 1.88 6.90
C VAL A 50 3.66 0.73 6.49
N ALA A 51 2.50 1.09 5.95
CA ALA A 51 1.52 0.15 5.39
C ALA A 51 1.36 0.42 3.89
N SER A 52 1.95 -0.44 3.05
CA SER A 52 2.03 -0.28 1.60
C SER A 52 0.79 -0.83 0.88
N LEU A 53 -0.12 0.07 0.51
CA LEU A 53 -1.30 -0.21 -0.30
C LEU A 53 -0.97 -0.12 -1.79
N PHE A 54 -1.19 -1.20 -2.53
CA PHE A 54 -0.89 -1.29 -3.96
C PHE A 54 -2.04 -0.74 -4.80
N VAL A 55 -1.76 0.25 -5.66
CA VAL A 55 -2.80 0.99 -6.37
C VAL A 55 -2.99 0.50 -7.81
N SER A 56 -2.01 0.68 -8.70
CA SER A 56 -2.19 0.46 -10.15
C SER A 56 -2.55 -0.98 -10.55
N ARG A 57 -2.33 -1.96 -9.66
CA ARG A 57 -2.68 -3.37 -9.91
C ARG A 57 -4.18 -3.58 -9.98
N TRP A 58 -4.97 -2.76 -9.29
CA TRP A 58 -6.43 -2.77 -9.37
C TRP A 58 -6.91 -2.47 -10.77
N ASP A 59 -6.50 -1.32 -11.32
CA ASP A 59 -6.93 -0.87 -12.64
C ASP A 59 -6.44 -1.79 -13.76
N LYS A 60 -5.24 -2.37 -13.60
CA LYS A 60 -4.75 -3.40 -14.54
C LYS A 60 -5.61 -4.67 -14.51
N ALA A 61 -6.08 -5.11 -13.35
CA ALA A 61 -6.86 -6.35 -13.22
C ALA A 61 -8.31 -6.23 -13.73
N VAL A 62 -8.80 -5.01 -13.90
CA VAL A 62 -10.15 -4.74 -14.42
C VAL A 62 -10.14 -4.08 -15.80
N SER A 63 -8.98 -3.88 -16.44
CA SER A 63 -8.85 -3.10 -17.68
C SER A 63 -9.78 -3.54 -18.80
N ASP A 64 -10.05 -4.85 -18.88
CA ASP A 64 -10.81 -5.46 -19.98
C ASP A 64 -12.30 -5.63 -19.64
N ARG A 65 -12.69 -5.30 -18.41
CA ARG A 65 -14.06 -5.47 -17.88
C ARG A 65 -14.68 -4.20 -17.32
N ALA A 66 -13.85 -3.21 -16.99
CA ALA A 66 -14.31 -1.93 -16.46
C ALA A 66 -15.05 -1.15 -17.57
N PRO A 67 -16.23 -0.59 -17.26
CA PRO A 67 -16.89 0.37 -18.14
C PRO A 67 -15.95 1.53 -18.53
N PRO A 68 -16.01 2.06 -19.76
CA PRO A 68 -15.11 3.12 -20.22
C PRO A 68 -15.02 4.33 -19.27
N GLU A 69 -16.14 4.71 -18.66
CA GLU A 69 -16.25 5.83 -17.72
C GLU A 69 -15.70 5.55 -16.31
N LEU A 70 -15.32 4.29 -16.03
CA LEU A 70 -14.68 3.85 -14.79
C LEU A 70 -13.21 3.47 -14.97
N ARG A 71 -12.68 3.56 -16.19
CA ARG A 71 -11.30 3.19 -16.50
C ARG A 71 -10.30 3.98 -15.64
N ASN A 72 -9.33 3.29 -15.05
CA ASN A 72 -8.30 3.84 -14.16
C ASN A 72 -8.83 4.53 -12.88
N ARG A 73 -10.04 4.17 -12.41
CA ARG A 73 -10.64 4.75 -11.19
C ARG A 73 -10.66 3.80 -10.00
N LEU A 74 -10.44 2.50 -10.19
CA LEU A 74 -10.64 1.51 -9.13
C LEU A 74 -9.55 1.62 -8.06
N GLY A 75 -8.28 1.69 -8.46
CA GLY A 75 -7.18 1.82 -7.53
C GLY A 75 -7.28 3.11 -6.70
N ILE A 76 -7.65 4.22 -7.34
CA ILE A 76 -7.84 5.53 -6.68
C ILE A 76 -8.99 5.46 -5.67
N ALA A 77 -10.12 4.83 -6.01
CA ALA A 77 -11.25 4.69 -5.08
C ALA A 77 -10.91 3.79 -3.88
N ILE A 78 -10.17 2.70 -4.09
CA ILE A 78 -9.68 1.86 -3.00
C ILE A 78 -8.71 2.63 -2.10
N ALA A 79 -7.82 3.44 -2.69
CA ALA A 79 -6.91 4.30 -1.95
C ALA A 79 -7.65 5.36 -1.12
N GLY A 80 -8.68 6.02 -1.68
CA GLY A 80 -9.49 6.99 -0.96
C GLY A 80 -10.29 6.39 0.21
N ARG A 81 -10.94 5.23 -0.01
CA ARG A 81 -11.57 4.45 1.08
C ARG A 81 -10.57 4.09 2.18
N THR A 82 -9.35 3.70 1.81
CA THR A 82 -8.30 3.33 2.77
C THR A 82 -7.73 4.55 3.49
N TYR A 83 -7.55 5.67 2.79
CA TYR A 83 -7.10 6.93 3.37
C TYR A 83 -8.07 7.43 4.44
N ARG A 84 -9.37 7.37 4.18
CA ARG A 84 -10.41 7.66 5.18
C ARG A 84 -10.21 6.83 6.45
N ALA A 85 -10.08 5.52 6.32
CA ALA A 85 -9.86 4.63 7.48
C ALA A 85 -8.56 4.98 8.24
N TYR A 86 -7.50 5.39 7.52
CA TYR A 86 -6.26 5.89 8.13
C TYR A 86 -6.48 7.18 8.93
N ARG A 87 -7.22 8.15 8.37
CA ARG A 87 -7.53 9.40 9.07
C ARG A 87 -8.40 9.17 10.30
N GLU A 88 -9.41 8.29 10.20
CA GLU A 88 -10.24 7.86 11.33
C GLU A 88 -9.39 7.21 12.44
N LEU A 89 -8.43 6.33 12.08
CA LEU A 89 -7.50 5.73 13.02
C LEU A 89 -6.64 6.78 13.74
N LEU A 90 -6.06 7.73 13.00
CA LEU A 90 -5.27 8.82 13.57
C LEU A 90 -6.10 9.80 14.41
N ALA A 91 -7.39 9.96 14.12
CA ALA A 91 -8.29 10.77 14.93
C ALA A 91 -8.73 10.04 16.21
N SER A 92 -8.57 8.72 16.29
CA SER A 92 -9.10 7.91 17.40
C SER A 92 -8.46 8.25 18.75
N ALA A 93 -9.25 8.13 19.82
CA ALA A 93 -8.75 8.28 21.20
C ALA A 93 -7.64 7.27 21.53
N ARG A 94 -7.70 6.07 20.94
CA ARG A 94 -6.68 5.02 21.09
C ARG A 94 -5.34 5.51 20.54
N TRP A 95 -5.31 5.99 19.29
CA TRP A 95 -4.07 6.52 18.70
C TRP A 95 -3.53 7.72 19.46
N ARG A 96 -4.38 8.70 19.79
CA ARG A 96 -3.95 9.91 20.52
C ARG A 96 -3.25 9.60 21.84
N LYS A 97 -3.72 8.59 22.59
CA LYS A 97 -3.06 8.12 23.82
C LYS A 97 -1.65 7.57 23.56
N LEU A 98 -1.47 6.79 22.50
CA LEU A 98 -0.15 6.25 22.12
C LEU A 98 0.79 7.35 21.63
N ALA A 99 0.29 8.28 20.83
CA ALA A 99 1.06 9.42 20.34
C ALA A 99 1.53 10.32 21.49
N ALA A 100 0.69 10.54 22.52
CA ALA A 100 1.03 11.35 23.70
C ALA A 100 2.21 10.79 24.51
N VAL A 101 2.47 9.48 24.42
CA VAL A 101 3.65 8.83 25.03
C VAL A 101 4.80 8.60 24.04
N GLY A 102 4.74 9.24 22.86
CA GLY A 102 5.84 9.30 21.90
C GLY A 102 5.81 8.26 20.77
N ALA A 103 4.75 7.45 20.65
CA ALA A 103 4.61 6.53 19.51
C ALA A 103 4.57 7.27 18.17
N ARG A 104 5.04 6.62 17.10
CA ARG A 104 5.01 7.17 15.72
C ARG A 104 3.88 6.54 14.92
N PRO A 105 3.16 7.27 14.04
CA PRO A 105 2.11 6.63 13.25
C PRO A 105 2.73 5.62 12.28
N GLN A 106 2.06 4.48 12.09
CA GLN A 106 2.29 3.67 10.89
C GLN A 106 1.76 4.46 9.70
N ARG A 107 2.65 5.02 8.87
CA ARG A 107 2.25 5.87 7.75
C ARG A 107 1.68 5.01 6.63
N LEU A 108 0.61 5.50 6.00
CA LEU A 108 0.09 4.88 4.78
C LEU A 108 1.07 5.15 3.64
N LEU A 109 1.36 4.11 2.87
CA LEU A 109 2.28 4.16 1.74
C LEU A 109 1.56 3.71 0.46
N TRP A 110 1.68 4.50 -0.60
CA TRP A 110 1.20 4.15 -1.93
C TRP A 110 2.27 3.34 -2.67
N GLY A 111 1.95 2.08 -2.93
CA GLY A 111 2.78 1.15 -3.68
C GLY A 111 2.29 0.97 -5.10
N SER A 112 3.21 0.65 -6.02
CA SER A 112 2.87 0.40 -7.43
C SER A 112 2.12 1.58 -8.05
N THR A 113 2.68 2.79 -7.97
CA THR A 113 2.08 4.04 -8.49
C THR A 113 2.50 4.37 -9.92
N GLY A 114 3.23 3.49 -10.60
CA GLY A 114 3.47 3.63 -12.04
C GLY A 114 2.28 3.22 -12.88
N THR A 115 1.79 4.13 -13.73
CA THR A 115 0.65 3.91 -14.65
C THR A 115 0.89 2.71 -15.57
N LYS A 116 -0.12 1.83 -15.67
CA LYS A 116 -0.08 0.61 -16.50
C LYS A 116 -0.84 0.75 -17.81
N ASP A 117 -1.73 1.73 -17.89
CA ASP A 117 -2.49 2.04 -19.09
C ASP A 117 -1.71 3.06 -19.95
N PRO A 118 -1.28 2.71 -21.16
CA PRO A 118 -0.55 3.63 -22.02
C PRO A 118 -1.38 4.82 -22.49
N LYS A 119 -2.72 4.78 -22.32
CA LYS A 119 -3.62 5.90 -22.65
C LYS A 119 -3.84 6.87 -21.50
N ALA A 120 -3.36 6.55 -20.30
CA ALA A 120 -3.48 7.42 -19.13
C ALA A 120 -2.17 8.18 -18.89
N SER A 121 -2.25 9.28 -18.13
CA SER A 121 -1.05 10.02 -17.71
C SER A 121 -0.07 9.11 -16.96
N ASP A 122 1.22 9.22 -17.24
CA ASP A 122 2.26 8.51 -16.52
C ASP A 122 2.51 9.05 -15.10
N THR A 123 1.88 10.18 -14.75
CA THR A 123 1.81 10.78 -13.40
C THR A 123 0.49 10.52 -12.67
N LEU A 124 -0.49 9.85 -13.30
CA LEU A 124 -1.88 9.71 -12.84
C LEU A 124 -2.00 9.44 -11.33
N TYR A 125 -1.34 8.39 -10.85
CA TYR A 125 -1.49 7.98 -9.45
C TYR A 125 -0.77 8.92 -8.48
N VAL A 126 0.35 9.52 -8.88
CA VAL A 126 1.06 10.47 -8.00
C VAL A 126 0.20 11.71 -7.76
N GLU A 127 -0.41 12.23 -8.82
CA GLU A 127 -1.30 13.39 -8.74
C GLU A 127 -2.56 13.08 -7.93
N ALA A 128 -3.18 11.93 -8.18
CA ALA A 128 -4.42 11.54 -7.52
C ALA A 128 -4.27 11.18 -6.03
N LEU A 129 -3.05 10.83 -5.59
CA LEU A 129 -2.79 10.27 -4.26
C LEU A 129 -2.00 11.21 -3.33
N ALA A 130 -1.77 12.44 -3.74
CA ALA A 130 -1.17 13.45 -2.87
C ALA A 130 -2.05 13.63 -1.61
N ALA A 131 -1.50 13.32 -0.44
CA ALA A 131 -2.28 13.33 0.81
C ALA A 131 -1.38 13.57 2.03
N PRO A 132 -1.85 14.35 3.03
CA PRO A 132 -1.14 14.52 4.30
C PRO A 132 -0.82 13.18 4.99
N ASP A 133 0.37 13.12 5.60
CA ASP A 133 0.86 11.99 6.39
C ASP A 133 1.03 10.67 5.62
N THR A 134 1.21 10.74 4.30
CA THR A 134 1.42 9.58 3.43
C THR A 134 2.81 9.55 2.79
N ILE A 135 3.15 8.42 2.18
CA ILE A 135 4.37 8.21 1.40
C ILE A 135 3.96 7.65 0.03
N ASP A 136 4.59 8.07 -1.06
CA ASP A 136 4.50 7.38 -2.34
C ASP A 136 5.86 6.74 -2.68
N THR A 137 5.87 5.45 -2.97
CA THR A 137 7.05 4.75 -3.49
C THR A 137 6.93 4.62 -5.00
N MET A 138 7.52 5.60 -5.68
CA MET A 138 7.46 5.74 -7.13
C MET A 138 8.55 4.91 -7.83
N PRO A 139 8.23 4.19 -8.92
CA PRO A 139 9.24 3.74 -9.86
C PRO A 139 10.02 4.93 -10.43
N GLU A 140 11.31 4.75 -10.74
CA GLU A 140 12.16 5.84 -11.22
C GLU A 140 11.58 6.58 -12.44
N LYS A 141 10.99 5.84 -13.39
CA LYS A 141 10.33 6.45 -14.56
C LYS A 141 9.19 7.39 -14.16
N THR A 142 8.37 7.00 -13.19
CA THR A 142 7.25 7.80 -12.67
C THR A 142 7.76 9.01 -11.91
N LEU A 143 8.81 8.85 -11.09
CA LEU A 143 9.45 9.97 -10.41
C LEU A 143 9.98 11.02 -11.39
N ARG A 144 10.66 10.59 -12.47
CA ARG A 144 11.19 11.48 -13.51
C ARG A 144 10.08 12.18 -14.27
N ALA A 145 9.04 11.46 -14.69
CA ALA A 145 7.88 12.04 -15.35
C ALA A 145 7.19 13.09 -14.47
N PHE A 146 6.98 12.78 -13.20
CA PHE A 146 6.38 13.73 -12.26
C PHE A 146 7.26 14.96 -12.04
N ALA A 147 8.58 14.81 -11.96
CA ALA A 147 9.51 15.93 -11.84
C ALA A 147 9.54 16.84 -13.09
N GLU A 148 9.28 16.27 -14.27
CA GLU A 148 9.27 17.02 -15.54
C GLU A 148 7.96 17.78 -15.75
N HIS A 149 6.81 17.14 -15.49
CA HIS A 149 5.51 17.68 -15.88
C HIS A 149 4.35 17.38 -14.92
N GLY A 150 4.62 16.81 -13.75
CA GLY A 150 3.59 16.47 -12.77
C GLY A 150 2.98 17.70 -12.08
N GLU A 151 1.68 17.63 -11.77
CA GLU A 151 0.96 18.73 -11.13
C GLU A 151 0.06 18.26 -9.97
N ILE A 152 0.29 18.77 -8.76
CA ILE A 152 -0.64 18.55 -7.63
C ILE A 152 -1.73 19.61 -7.65
N ARG A 153 -2.91 19.23 -8.15
CA ARG A 153 -4.10 20.12 -8.21
C ARG A 153 -4.93 20.16 -6.93
N GLY A 154 -4.62 19.27 -5.99
CA GLY A 154 -5.31 19.14 -4.72
C GLY A 154 -4.78 17.95 -3.94
N VAL A 155 -5.21 17.82 -2.70
CA VAL A 155 -4.93 16.65 -1.88
C VAL A 155 -6.17 15.78 -1.76
N MET A 156 -5.99 14.49 -1.50
CA MET A 156 -7.09 13.57 -1.22
C MET A 156 -7.96 14.10 -0.06
N ALA A 157 -9.28 13.96 -0.21
CA ALA A 157 -10.21 14.30 0.85
C ALA A 157 -10.07 13.33 2.04
N GLU A 158 -10.02 13.87 3.26
CA GLU A 158 -9.84 13.07 4.49
C GLU A 158 -11.00 12.08 4.73
N ASP A 159 -12.19 12.37 4.21
CA ASP A 159 -13.37 11.52 4.28
C ASP A 159 -13.46 10.48 3.15
N GLY A 160 -12.44 10.41 2.29
CA GLY A 160 -12.38 9.50 1.14
C GLY A 160 -13.09 9.98 -0.12
N GLY A 161 -13.71 11.17 -0.11
CA GLY A 161 -14.35 11.77 -1.29
C GLY A 161 -15.43 10.89 -1.92
N ASP A 162 -15.39 10.72 -3.25
CA ASP A 162 -16.38 9.94 -4.01
C ASP A 162 -16.08 8.42 -4.06
N SER A 163 -15.10 7.94 -3.29
CA SER A 163 -14.61 6.55 -3.35
C SER A 163 -15.73 5.51 -3.23
N GLU A 164 -16.64 5.67 -2.27
CA GLU A 164 -17.75 4.73 -2.06
C GLU A 164 -18.73 4.71 -3.24
N ALA A 165 -19.00 5.87 -3.84
CA ALA A 165 -19.86 5.97 -5.01
C ALA A 165 -19.22 5.30 -6.24
N VAL A 166 -17.91 5.47 -6.43
CA VAL A 166 -17.15 4.79 -7.49
C VAL A 166 -17.15 3.28 -7.29
N LEU A 167 -16.88 2.80 -6.07
CA LEU A 167 -16.88 1.38 -5.75
C LEU A 167 -18.27 0.76 -5.94
N ALA A 168 -19.35 1.46 -5.59
CA ALA A 168 -20.71 1.02 -5.87
C ALA A 168 -21.00 0.89 -7.38
N ARG A 169 -20.42 1.75 -8.21
CA ARG A 169 -20.54 1.64 -9.68
C ARG A 169 -19.75 0.45 -10.23
N PHE A 170 -18.57 0.15 -9.69
CA PHE A 170 -17.83 -1.07 -10.01
C PHE A 170 -18.60 -2.34 -9.61
N ALA A 171 -19.22 -2.34 -8.44
CA ALA A 171 -20.08 -3.45 -8.00
C ALA A 171 -21.28 -3.65 -8.94
N LYS A 172 -21.95 -2.57 -9.39
CA LYS A 172 -23.02 -2.62 -10.40
C LYS A 172 -22.53 -3.17 -11.75
N ALA A 173 -21.26 -2.95 -12.09
CA ALA A 173 -20.62 -3.52 -13.27
C ALA A 173 -20.14 -4.98 -13.07
N GLY A 174 -20.47 -5.62 -11.95
CA GLY A 174 -20.13 -7.02 -11.67
C GLY A 174 -18.71 -7.24 -11.16
N ILE A 175 -18.02 -6.19 -10.70
CA ILE A 175 -16.68 -6.30 -10.12
C ILE A 175 -16.81 -6.44 -8.60
N ASP A 176 -16.54 -7.65 -8.11
CA ASP A 176 -16.39 -7.95 -6.69
C ASP A 176 -14.99 -7.51 -6.22
N THR A 177 -14.93 -6.40 -5.52
CA THR A 177 -13.67 -5.85 -5.01
C THR A 177 -13.07 -6.70 -3.89
N ASP A 178 -13.88 -7.36 -3.07
CA ASP A 178 -13.36 -8.11 -1.92
C ASP A 178 -12.68 -9.41 -2.39
N ALA A 179 -13.33 -10.10 -3.33
CA ALA A 179 -12.73 -11.24 -4.01
C ALA A 179 -11.47 -10.84 -4.78
N LEU A 180 -11.50 -9.70 -5.49
CA LEU A 180 -10.36 -9.20 -6.25
C LEU A 180 -9.18 -8.80 -5.34
N ALA A 181 -9.43 -8.20 -4.18
CA ALA A 181 -8.38 -7.86 -3.21
C ALA A 181 -7.64 -9.12 -2.71
N THR A 182 -8.39 -10.18 -2.41
CA THR A 182 -7.82 -11.47 -1.98
C THR A 182 -7.03 -12.10 -3.12
N GLN A 183 -7.56 -12.06 -4.35
CA GLN A 183 -6.86 -12.56 -5.53
C GLN A 183 -5.54 -11.82 -5.77
N LEU A 184 -5.57 -10.47 -5.79
CA LEU A 184 -4.39 -9.64 -5.99
C LEU A 184 -3.32 -9.86 -4.92
N GLN A 185 -3.73 -10.09 -3.67
CA GLN A 185 -2.81 -10.41 -2.59
C GLN A 185 -2.13 -11.76 -2.80
N ARG A 186 -2.89 -12.80 -3.16
CA ARG A 186 -2.34 -14.13 -3.46
C ARG A 186 -1.41 -14.10 -4.65
N ASP A 187 -1.82 -13.48 -5.75
CA ASP A 187 -1.02 -13.37 -6.97
C ASP A 187 0.25 -12.56 -6.73
N GLY A 188 0.15 -11.48 -5.93
CA GLY A 188 1.30 -10.69 -5.52
C GLY A 188 2.30 -11.50 -4.71
N ALA A 189 1.84 -12.32 -3.75
CA ALA A 189 2.69 -13.19 -2.96
C ALA A 189 3.37 -14.26 -3.82
N GLN A 190 2.62 -14.90 -4.73
CA GLN A 190 3.17 -15.90 -5.66
C GLN A 190 4.23 -15.29 -6.58
N ALA A 191 3.98 -14.09 -7.12
CA ALA A 191 4.95 -13.39 -7.95
C ALA A 191 6.25 -13.09 -7.18
N PHE A 192 6.16 -12.73 -5.90
CA PHE A 192 7.34 -12.48 -5.06
C PHE A 192 8.12 -13.77 -4.77
N VAL A 193 7.43 -14.88 -4.48
CA VAL A 193 8.07 -16.20 -4.31
C VAL A 193 8.81 -16.61 -5.58
N LYS A 194 8.18 -16.43 -6.75
CA LYS A 194 8.79 -16.74 -8.04
C LYS A 194 10.05 -15.89 -8.28
N SER A 195 9.97 -14.58 -8.11
CA SER A 195 11.13 -13.70 -8.27
C SER A 195 12.27 -14.02 -7.28
N TRP A 196 11.93 -14.46 -6.07
CA TRP A 196 12.92 -14.92 -5.09
C TRP A 196 13.63 -16.20 -5.56
N GLN A 197 12.87 -17.19 -6.05
CA GLN A 197 13.45 -18.43 -6.59
C GLN A 197 14.36 -18.15 -7.78
N GLU A 198 13.95 -17.29 -8.71
CA GLU A 198 14.76 -16.87 -9.85
C GLU A 198 16.07 -16.19 -9.41
N LEU A 199 16.02 -15.34 -8.38
CA LEU A 199 17.22 -14.73 -7.78
C LEU A 199 18.15 -15.79 -7.20
N MET A 200 17.62 -16.73 -6.41
CA MET A 200 18.42 -17.79 -5.79
C MET A 200 19.07 -18.72 -6.82
N THR A 201 18.36 -19.07 -7.90
CA THR A 201 18.92 -19.83 -9.02
C THR A 201 20.08 -19.08 -9.66
N ARG A 202 19.93 -17.78 -9.94
CA ARG A 202 21.02 -16.97 -10.51
C ARG A 202 22.24 -16.88 -9.60
N ILE A 203 22.03 -16.78 -8.28
CA ILE A 203 23.13 -16.78 -7.31
C ILE A 203 23.87 -18.12 -7.38
N ALA A 204 23.14 -19.24 -7.37
CA ALA A 204 23.74 -20.58 -7.46
C ALA A 204 24.55 -20.75 -8.75
N GLU A 205 23.99 -20.40 -9.91
CA GLU A 205 24.68 -20.46 -11.21
C GLU A 205 25.99 -19.66 -11.21
N LYS A 206 25.98 -18.47 -10.61
CA LYS A 206 27.17 -17.62 -10.50
C LYS A 206 28.20 -18.16 -9.52
N SER A 207 27.76 -18.73 -8.41
CA SER A 207 28.63 -19.41 -7.45
C SER A 207 29.33 -20.61 -8.08
N ASP A 208 28.60 -21.46 -8.80
CA ASP A 208 29.15 -22.64 -9.48
C ASP A 208 30.16 -22.25 -10.57
N ALA A 209 29.84 -21.22 -11.36
CA ALA A 209 30.75 -20.70 -12.37
C ALA A 209 32.08 -20.19 -11.78
N LEU A 210 32.07 -19.60 -10.58
CA LEU A 210 33.30 -19.16 -9.90
C LEU A 210 34.12 -20.33 -9.36
N VAL A 211 33.47 -21.37 -8.84
CA VAL A 211 34.15 -22.58 -8.34
C VAL A 211 34.86 -23.33 -9.47
N HIS A 212 34.27 -23.34 -10.67
CA HIS A 212 34.85 -24.03 -11.83
C HIS A 212 35.83 -23.19 -12.66
N ALA A 213 35.98 -21.91 -12.36
CA ALA A 213 36.91 -21.00 -13.04
C ALA A 213 38.28 -20.89 -12.34
N GLY A 214 38.44 -21.47 -11.14
CA GLY A 214 39.69 -21.56 -10.39
C GLY A 214 40.28 -22.95 -10.42
#